data_AF-A0A151KQK2-F1
#
_entry.id   AF-A0A151KQK2-F1
#
_cell.length_a   1.000
_cell.length_b   1.000
_cell.length_c   1.000
_cell.angle_alpha   90.00
_cell.angle_beta   90.00
_cell.angle_gamma   90.00
#
_symmetry.space_group_name_H-M   'P 1'
#
loop_
_entity.id
_entity.type
_entity.pdbx_description
1 polymer ?
#
loop_
_entity_poly.entity_id
_entity_poly.type
_entity_poly.pdbx_seq_one_letter_code
_entity_poly.pdbx_strand_id
1 'polypeptide(L)'
;MPLLILFFCSLSLYACYTDARYRVITNSTVLLAFCASLLIALQLGYLLPALGIASLCFFASVALWVLGFWGGGDAKLFPAMMLAISPKYAVLAIAFIGLLGGVTTLFIWLYCLKSKQSIKKIGIPYGIPISLSCSLFMFLSWLVL
;
A
#
# COMPACT_ATOMS: atom_id res chain seq x y z
N MET A 1 -2.35 -19.35 -9.34
CA MET A 1 -2.64 -17.93 -9.60
C MET A 1 -3.84 -17.40 -8.81
N PRO A 2 -5.10 -17.87 -8.99
CA PRO A 2 -6.25 -17.26 -8.30
C PRO A 2 -6.18 -17.33 -6.77
N LEU A 3 -5.70 -18.45 -6.21
CA LEU A 3 -5.46 -18.58 -4.76
C LEU A 3 -4.44 -17.57 -4.22
N LEU A 4 -3.40 -17.27 -5.00
CA LEU A 4 -2.37 -16.30 -4.63
C LEU A 4 -2.91 -14.87 -4.64
N ILE A 5 -3.75 -14.54 -5.61
CA ILE A 5 -4.46 -13.26 -5.70
C ILE A 5 -5.42 -13.11 -4.50
N LEU A 6 -6.19 -14.15 -4.17
CA LEU A 6 -7.06 -14.15 -2.99
C LEU A 6 -6.27 -13.96 -1.70
N PHE A 7 -5.09 -14.60 -1.58
CA PHE A 7 -4.20 -14.44 -0.45
C PHE A 7 -3.62 -13.02 -0.36
N PHE A 8 -3.20 -12.44 -1.49
CA PHE A 8 -2.76 -11.04 -1.52
C PHE A 8 -3.89 -10.07 -1.11
N CYS A 9 -5.10 -10.28 -1.62
CA CYS A 9 -6.26 -9.48 -1.26
C CYS A 9 -6.62 -9.64 0.22
N SER A 10 -6.53 -10.84 0.80
CA SER A 10 -6.80 -11.04 2.23
C SER A 10 -5.75 -10.36 3.11
N LEU A 11 -4.47 -10.37 2.72
CA LEU A 11 -3.41 -9.60 3.37
C LEU A 11 -3.69 -8.09 3.29
N SER A 12 -4.14 -7.60 2.14
CA SER A 12 -4.51 -6.19 1.96
C SER A 12 -5.67 -5.77 2.87
N LEU A 13 -6.70 -6.61 3.01
CA LEU A 13 -7.83 -6.36 3.90
C LEU A 13 -7.40 -6.42 5.37
N TYR A 14 -6.50 -7.35 5.72
CA TYR A 14 -5.94 -7.45 7.05
C TYR A 14 -5.09 -6.20 7.41
N ALA A 15 -4.29 -5.70 6.46
CA ALA A 15 -3.55 -4.45 6.62
C ALA A 15 -4.49 -3.25 6.81
N CYS A 16 -5.55 -3.13 6.00
CA CYS A 16 -6.59 -2.11 6.18
C CYS A 16 -7.21 -2.18 7.60
N TYR A 17 -7.58 -3.37 8.05
CA TYR A 17 -8.22 -3.57 9.34
C TYR A 17 -7.30 -3.20 10.51
N THR A 18 -6.07 -3.70 10.49
CA THR A 18 -5.09 -3.46 11.56
C THR A 18 -4.66 -2.00 11.62
N ASP A 19 -4.50 -1.35 10.47
CA ASP A 19 -4.21 0.07 10.39
C ASP A 19 -5.40 0.93 10.86
N ALA A 20 -6.63 0.60 10.46
CA ALA A 20 -7.82 1.33 10.91
C ALA A 20 -8.07 1.21 12.42
N ARG A 21 -7.88 0.01 13.00
CA ARG A 21 -8.20 -0.28 14.41
C ARG A 21 -7.07 0.04 15.37
N TYR A 22 -5.84 -0.35 15.02
CA TYR A 22 -4.69 -0.32 15.92
C TYR A 22 -3.59 0.63 15.47
N ARG A 23 -3.67 1.23 14.27
CA ARG A 23 -2.61 2.08 13.69
C ARG A 23 -1.26 1.36 13.57
N VAL A 24 -1.30 0.05 13.39
CA VAL A 24 -0.11 -0.80 13.35
C VAL A 24 -0.19 -1.73 12.15
N ILE A 25 0.84 -1.71 11.32
CA ILE A 25 1.08 -2.69 10.26
C ILE A 25 2.31 -3.49 10.66
N THR A 26 2.13 -4.78 10.91
CA THR A 26 3.23 -5.63 11.42
C THR A 26 4.23 -5.98 10.32
N ASN A 27 5.50 -6.16 10.70
CA ASN A 27 6.53 -6.61 9.75
C ASN A 27 6.20 -7.97 9.12
N SER A 28 5.50 -8.85 9.85
CA SER A 28 5.04 -10.14 9.32
C SER A 28 4.03 -9.96 8.19
N THR A 29 3.09 -9.02 8.32
CA THR A 29 2.13 -8.68 7.25
C THR A 29 2.86 -8.14 6.01
N VAL A 30 3.83 -7.26 6.21
CA VAL A 30 4.65 -6.71 5.11
C VAL A 30 5.46 -7.80 4.42
N LEU A 31 6.10 -8.68 5.18
CA LEU A 31 6.90 -9.78 4.63
C LEU A 31 6.04 -10.75 3.80
N LEU A 32 4.87 -11.13 4.33
CA LEU A 32 3.92 -11.99 3.59
C LEU A 32 3.42 -11.31 2.32
N ALA A 33 3.11 -10.00 2.38
CA ALA A 33 2.70 -9.23 1.22
C ALA A 33 3.82 -9.14 0.17
N PHE A 34 5.07 -8.93 0.59
CA PHE A 34 6.23 -8.94 -0.30
C PHE A 34 6.42 -10.29 -0.98
N CYS A 35 6.39 -11.40 -0.23
CA CYS A 35 6.52 -12.75 -0.79
C CYS A 35 5.40 -13.06 -1.78
N ALA A 36 4.15 -12.69 -1.45
CA ALA A 36 3.03 -12.85 -2.36
C ALA A 36 3.21 -12.02 -3.64
N SER A 37 3.65 -10.77 -3.50
CA SER A 37 3.90 -9.86 -4.62
C SER A 37 5.01 -10.35 -5.53
N LEU A 38 6.09 -10.87 -4.95
CA LEU A 38 7.22 -11.45 -5.67
C LEU A 38 6.77 -12.64 -6.53
N LEU A 39 5.98 -13.55 -5.94
CA LEU A 39 5.44 -14.71 -6.66
C LEU A 39 4.46 -14.30 -7.77
N ILE A 40 3.62 -13.28 -7.55
CA ILE A 40 2.72 -12.74 -8.57
C ILE A 40 3.53 -12.17 -9.74
N ALA A 41 4.52 -11.32 -9.47
CA ALA A 41 5.35 -10.70 -10.49
C ALA A 41 6.19 -11.71 -11.28
N LEU A 42 6.64 -12.78 -10.61
CA LEU A 42 7.34 -13.89 -11.25
C LEU A 42 6.41 -14.68 -12.19
N GLN A 43 5.21 -15.03 -11.73
CA GLN A 43 4.23 -15.78 -12.53
C GLN A 43 3.69 -14.99 -13.73
N LEU A 44 3.61 -13.66 -13.60
CA LEU A 44 3.15 -12.76 -14.66
C LEU A 44 4.29 -12.22 -15.55
N GLY A 45 5.54 -12.62 -15.31
CA GLY A 45 6.66 -12.37 -16.22
C GLY A 45 7.22 -10.94 -16.23
N TYR A 46 6.88 -10.08 -15.27
CA TYR A 46 7.34 -8.68 -15.21
C TYR A 46 8.20 -8.36 -13.97
N LEU A 47 8.75 -9.37 -13.31
CA LEU A 47 9.50 -9.22 -12.05
C LEU A 47 10.60 -8.15 -12.11
N LEU A 48 11.48 -8.18 -13.13
CA LEU A 48 12.60 -7.26 -13.25
C LEU A 48 12.18 -5.77 -13.28
N PRO A 49 11.29 -5.33 -14.19
CA PRO A 49 10.84 -3.95 -14.18
C PRO A 49 10.04 -3.58 -12.92
N ALA A 50 9.26 -4.50 -12.35
CA ALA A 50 8.54 -4.25 -11.10
C ALA A 50 9.48 -4.08 -9.89
N LEU A 51 10.59 -4.84 -9.82
CA LEU A 51 11.62 -4.65 -8.78
C LEU A 51 12.26 -3.26 -8.86
N GLY A 52 12.55 -2.77 -10.08
CA GLY A 52 13.08 -1.43 -10.28
C GLY A 52 12.13 -0.35 -9.74
N ILE A 53 10.84 -0.46 -10.07
CA ILE A 53 9.81 0.47 -9.59
C ILE A 53 9.64 0.36 -8.07
N ALA A 54 9.50 -0.86 -7.53
CA ALA A 54 9.34 -1.09 -6.09
C ALA A 54 10.53 -0.54 -5.28
N SER A 55 11.75 -0.65 -5.82
CA SER A 55 12.96 -0.09 -5.19
C SER A 55 12.92 1.44 -5.16
N LEU A 56 12.52 2.10 -6.25
CA LEU A 56 12.33 3.56 -6.27
C LEU A 56 11.25 3.98 -5.29
N CYS A 57 10.13 3.27 -5.25
CA CYS A 57 9.06 3.45 -4.27
C CYS A 57 9.56 3.30 -2.84
N PHE A 58 10.49 2.37 -2.55
CA PHE A 58 11.08 2.18 -1.23
C PHE A 58 11.95 3.37 -0.81
N PHE A 59 12.82 3.88 -1.68
CA PHE A 59 13.61 5.06 -1.33
C PHE A 59 12.75 6.30 -1.13
N ALA A 60 11.76 6.51 -2.00
CA ALA A 60 10.78 7.57 -1.84
C ALA A 60 9.99 7.41 -0.53
N SER A 61 9.64 6.17 -0.17
CA SER A 61 8.84 5.91 1.02
C SER A 61 9.59 6.12 2.31
N VAL A 62 10.86 5.73 2.35
CA VAL A 62 11.78 6.01 3.45
C VAL A 62 11.98 7.51 3.61
N ALA A 63 12.15 8.26 2.52
CA ALA A 63 12.25 9.72 2.58
C ALA A 63 11.00 10.37 3.21
N LEU A 64 9.80 9.96 2.78
CA LEU A 64 8.53 10.43 3.36
C LEU A 64 8.38 10.08 4.84
N TRP A 65 8.87 8.92 5.25
CA TRP A 65 8.86 8.49 6.66
C TRP A 65 9.81 9.31 7.52
N VAL A 66 11.04 9.56 7.05
CA VAL A 66 12.01 10.41 7.75
C VAL A 66 11.50 11.84 7.91
N LEU A 67 10.78 12.36 6.91
CA LEU A 67 10.11 13.67 6.96
C LEU A 67 8.85 13.69 7.84
N GLY A 68 8.38 12.52 8.29
CA GLY A 68 7.22 12.40 9.19
C GLY A 68 5.86 12.53 8.50
N PHE A 69 5.78 12.35 7.18
CA PHE A 69 4.51 12.41 6.45
C PHE A 69 3.62 11.18 6.68
N TRP A 70 4.21 10.01 6.91
CA TRP A 70 3.49 8.76 7.17
C TRP A 70 4.26 7.80 8.08
N GLY A 71 3.62 6.70 8.47
CA GLY A 71 4.17 5.73 9.41
C GLY A 71 5.23 4.82 8.80
N GLY A 72 6.09 4.25 9.66
CA GLY A 72 7.08 3.26 9.22
C GLY A 72 6.46 1.96 8.70
N GLY A 73 5.20 1.66 9.05
CA GLY A 73 4.43 0.57 8.46
C GLY A 73 4.09 0.84 7.00
N ASP A 74 3.53 2.01 6.71
CA ASP A 74 3.18 2.47 5.35
C ASP A 74 4.40 2.49 4.44
N ALA A 75 5.51 3.00 4.96
CA ALA A 75 6.77 3.09 4.24
C ALA A 75 7.30 1.74 3.75
N LYS A 76 6.98 0.65 4.46
CA LYS A 76 7.37 -0.71 4.09
C LYS A 76 6.30 -1.42 3.27
N LEU A 77 5.02 -1.21 3.60
CA LEU A 77 3.90 -1.87 2.93
C LEU A 77 3.76 -1.43 1.47
N PHE A 78 3.88 -0.11 1.22
CA PHE A 78 3.75 0.45 -0.12
C PHE A 78 4.68 -0.22 -1.15
N PRO A 79 6.02 -0.20 -0.98
CA PRO A 79 6.92 -0.84 -1.95
C PRO A 79 6.74 -2.36 -1.99
N ALA A 80 6.40 -3.00 -0.88
CA ALA A 80 6.15 -4.45 -0.84
C ALA A 80 4.98 -4.85 -1.76
N MET A 81 3.86 -4.14 -1.69
CA MET A 81 2.68 -4.41 -2.51
C MET A 81 2.81 -3.89 -3.96
N MET A 82 3.60 -2.83 -4.18
CA MET A 82 3.85 -2.27 -5.50
C MET A 82 4.46 -3.28 -6.46
N LEU A 83 5.25 -4.22 -5.93
CA LEU A 83 5.90 -5.29 -6.69
C LEU A 83 4.87 -6.19 -7.41
N ALA A 84 3.65 -6.32 -6.91
CA ALA A 84 2.58 -7.14 -7.51
C ALA A 84 1.87 -6.45 -8.69
N ILE A 85 2.24 -5.22 -9.03
CA ILE A 85 1.55 -4.41 -10.03
C ILE A 85 2.39 -4.40 -11.31
N SER A 86 1.72 -4.64 -12.45
CA SER A 86 2.36 -4.52 -13.76
C SER A 86 2.93 -3.09 -13.94
N PRO A 87 4.15 -2.94 -14.48
CA PRO A 87 4.77 -1.63 -14.72
C PRO A 87 3.87 -0.64 -15.46
N LYS A 88 2.98 -1.15 -16.35
CA LYS A 88 2.00 -0.34 -17.09
C LYS A 88 1.02 0.39 -16.17
N TYR A 89 0.65 -0.20 -15.04
CA TYR A 89 -0.31 0.36 -14.09
C TYR A 89 0.34 1.07 -12.90
N ALA A 90 1.67 1.06 -12.80
CA ALA A 90 2.38 1.58 -11.64
C ALA A 90 2.06 3.05 -11.35
N VAL A 91 2.16 3.92 -12.35
CA VAL A 91 1.89 5.36 -12.20
C VAL A 91 0.44 5.59 -11.78
N LEU A 92 -0.49 4.85 -12.39
CA LEU A 92 -1.92 4.97 -12.08
C LEU A 92 -2.23 4.50 -10.66
N ALA A 93 -1.57 3.43 -10.20
CA ALA A 93 -1.65 2.96 -8.83
C ALA A 93 -1.16 4.01 -7.83
N ILE A 94 -0.02 4.64 -8.08
CA ILE A 94 0.53 5.72 -7.24
C ILE A 94 -0.43 6.92 -7.20
N ALA A 95 -0.98 7.32 -8.36
CA ALA A 95 -1.96 8.39 -8.42
C ALA A 95 -3.22 8.07 -7.60
N PHE A 96 -3.69 6.82 -7.64
CA PHE A 96 -4.84 6.37 -6.86
C PHE A 96 -4.55 6.32 -5.36
N ILE A 97 -3.34 5.90 -4.97
CA ILE A 97 -2.87 5.98 -3.57
C ILE A 97 -2.89 7.43 -3.10
N GLY A 98 -2.40 8.37 -3.93
CA GLY A 98 -2.45 9.80 -3.63
C GLY A 98 -3.87 10.34 -3.49
N LEU A 99 -4.78 9.94 -4.39
CA LEU A 99 -6.18 10.36 -4.37
C LEU A 99 -6.89 9.83 -3.12
N LEU A 100 -6.84 8.51 -2.87
CA LEU A 100 -7.44 7.90 -1.68
C LEU A 100 -6.75 8.37 -0.39
N GLY A 101 -5.44 8.64 -0.45
CA GLY A 101 -4.66 9.24 0.63
C GLY A 101 -5.13 10.66 0.96
N GLY A 102 -5.43 11.48 -0.05
CA GLY A 102 -6.02 12.80 0.12
C GLY A 102 -7.40 12.73 0.75
N VAL A 103 -8.26 11.81 0.27
CA VAL A 103 -9.60 11.58 0.81
C VAL A 103 -9.54 11.13 2.28
N THR A 104 -8.70 10.15 2.61
CA THR A 104 -8.52 9.68 4.00
C THR A 104 -7.98 10.77 4.92
N THR A 105 -7.00 11.55 4.44
CA THR A 105 -6.45 12.70 5.17
C THR A 105 -7.54 13.75 5.43
N LEU A 106 -8.38 14.04 4.45
CA LEU A 106 -9.48 14.99 4.58
C LEU A 106 -10.50 14.54 5.63
N PHE A 107 -10.90 13.26 5.63
CA PHE A 107 -11.81 12.72 6.64
C PHE A 107 -11.22 12.78 8.05
N ILE A 108 -9.95 12.39 8.22
CA ILE A 108 -9.27 12.47 9.52
C ILE A 108 -9.14 13.92 9.98
N TRP A 109 -8.84 14.85 9.08
CA TRP A 109 -8.77 16.27 9.40
C TRP A 109 -10.12 16.83 9.86
N LEU A 110 -11.21 16.53 9.16
CA LEU A 110 -12.56 16.92 9.57
C LEU A 110 -12.95 16.32 10.93
N TYR A 111 -12.56 15.08 11.19
CA TYR A 111 -12.75 14.44 12.50
C TYR A 111 -11.93 15.12 13.60
N CYS A 112 -10.69 15.49 13.33
CA CYS A 112 -9.82 16.23 14.25
C CYS A 112 -10.42 17.60 14.63
N LEU A 113 -10.98 18.32 13.65
CA LEU A 113 -11.65 19.60 13.89
C LEU A 113 -12.84 19.46 14.87
N LYS A 114 -13.65 18.41 14.71
CA LYS A 114 -14.80 18.14 15.59
C LYS A 114 -14.37 17.66 16.98
N SER A 115 -13.38 16.77 17.04
CA SER A 115 -12.91 16.17 18.30
C SER A 115 -11.95 17.07 19.10
N LYS A 116 -11.50 18.19 18.51
CA LYS A 116 -10.46 19.08 19.06
C LYS A 116 -9.15 18.32 19.38
N GLN A 117 -8.88 17.25 18.65
CA GLN A 117 -7.65 16.46 18.78
C GLN A 117 -6.69 16.82 17.64
N SER A 118 -5.39 16.66 17.88
CA SER A 118 -4.40 16.88 16.84
C SER A 118 -4.27 15.66 15.91
N ILE A 119 -4.05 15.91 14.62
CA ILE A 119 -3.81 14.86 13.62
C ILE A 119 -2.62 13.98 14.03
N LYS A 120 -1.57 14.60 14.60
CA LYS A 120 -0.39 13.87 15.10
C LYS A 120 -0.72 12.82 16.16
N LYS A 121 -1.78 13.03 16.96
CA LYS A 121 -2.20 12.09 18.00
C LYS A 121 -3.06 10.95 17.44
N ILE A 122 -3.91 11.25 16.47
CA ILE A 122 -4.84 10.26 15.88
C ILE A 122 -4.15 9.39 14.81
N GLY A 123 -3.20 9.99 14.08
CA GLY A 123 -2.55 9.37 12.92
C GLY A 123 -3.50 9.27 11.72
N ILE A 124 -2.92 9.04 10.54
CA ILE A 124 -3.67 8.81 9.29
C ILE A 124 -3.42 7.36 8.87
N PRO A 125 -4.47 6.57 8.57
CA PRO A 125 -4.30 5.19 8.12
C PRO A 125 -3.94 5.16 6.64
N TYR A 126 -2.67 5.38 6.28
CA TYR A 126 -2.25 5.30 4.88
C TYR A 126 -2.17 3.85 4.38
N GLY A 127 -2.18 2.85 5.27
CA GLY A 127 -2.31 1.44 4.91
C GLY A 127 -3.59 1.14 4.14
N ILE A 128 -4.69 1.85 4.41
CA ILE A 128 -5.96 1.72 3.69
C ILE A 128 -5.84 2.13 2.20
N PRO A 129 -5.48 3.38 1.85
CA PRO A 129 -5.35 3.80 0.45
C PRO A 129 -4.27 3.02 -0.31
N ILE A 130 -3.17 2.62 0.36
CA ILE A 130 -2.15 1.74 -0.22
C ILE A 130 -2.77 0.39 -0.58
N SER A 131 -3.39 -0.29 0.38
CA SER A 131 -3.93 -1.63 0.21
C SER A 131 -5.04 -1.70 -0.83
N LEU A 132 -5.97 -0.74 -0.81
CA LEU A 132 -7.07 -0.69 -1.77
C LEU A 132 -6.58 -0.46 -3.20
N SER A 133 -5.67 0.51 -3.38
CA SER A 133 -5.12 0.82 -4.70
C SER A 133 -4.31 -0.36 -5.24
N CYS A 134 -3.39 -0.90 -4.45
CA CYS A 134 -2.55 -2.02 -4.89
C CYS A 134 -3.37 -3.27 -5.23
N SER A 135 -4.40 -3.60 -4.45
CA SER A 135 -5.28 -4.74 -4.77
C SER A 135 -6.07 -4.54 -6.06
N LEU A 136 -6.58 -3.33 -6.32
CA LEU A 136 -7.26 -3.00 -7.58
C LEU A 136 -6.33 -3.15 -8.78
N PHE A 137 -5.13 -2.55 -8.74
CA PHE A 137 -4.21 -2.55 -9.87
C PHE A 137 -3.47 -3.88 -10.06
N MET A 138 -3.27 -4.65 -9.00
CA MET A 138 -2.81 -6.04 -9.12
C MET A 138 -3.87 -6.88 -9.85
N PHE A 139 -5.16 -6.74 -9.50
CA PHE A 139 -6.24 -7.43 -10.20
C PHE A 139 -6.33 -7.04 -11.69
N LEU A 140 -6.20 -5.75 -12.01
CA LEU A 140 -6.11 -5.28 -13.40
C LEU A 140 -4.88 -5.82 -14.13
N SER A 141 -3.75 -5.94 -13.44
CA SER A 141 -2.53 -6.53 -14.00
C SER A 141 -2.71 -7.99 -14.38
N TRP A 142 -3.52 -8.73 -13.62
CA TRP A 142 -3.85 -10.12 -13.91
C TRP A 142 -4.84 -10.29 -15.07
N LEU A 143 -5.78 -9.36 -15.26
CA LEU A 143 -6.80 -9.46 -16.32
C LEU A 143 -6.27 -9.19 -17.73
N VAL A 144 -5.15 -8.48 -17.85
CA VAL A 144 -4.63 -7.96 -19.14
C VAL A 144 -3.43 -8.77 -19.66
N LEU A 145 -2.96 -9.75 -18.88
CA LEU A 145 -1.87 -10.68 -19.22
C LEU A 145 -2.42 -12.11 -19.36
#